data_AF-A0AAW7GB66-F1
#
_entry.id   AF-A0AAW7GB66-F1
#
_cell.length_a   1.000
_cell.length_b   1.000
_cell.length_c   1.000
_cell.angle_alpha   90.00
_cell.angle_beta   90.00
_cell.angle_gamma   90.00
#
_symmetry.space_group_name_H-M   'P 1'
#
loop_
_entity.id
_entity.type
_entity.pdbx_description
1 polymer ?
#
loop_
_entity_poly.entity_id
_entity_poly.type
_entity_poly.pdbx_seq_one_letter_code
_entity_poly.pdbx_strand_id
1 'polypeptide(L)'
;MLSFIAKYILTASAVAPVCITLSFVAWLNGSKVYCFFSLSLAILSFLLCWLTLHIAKKRVSETHVNLTSLTPANKEITNYFLAYLFPLITDDKLIENIWLAVFFYISLFVYIGFSGSYSFNPILSFLGYKFYEAEDDTNVSFVLISKKALQKGNVKGLKVVQLTDHTFIKV
;
A
#
# COMPACT_ATOMS: atom_id res chain seq x y z
N MET A 1 -16.68 -10.63 -5.47
CA MET A 1 -15.40 -10.20 -6.05
C MET A 1 -14.57 -9.56 -4.96
N LEU A 2 -13.43 -10.14 -4.58
CA LEU A 2 -12.56 -9.62 -3.53
C LEU A 2 -11.91 -8.27 -3.92
N SER A 3 -11.85 -7.97 -5.24
CA SER A 3 -11.03 -6.90 -5.82
C SER A 3 -11.37 -5.50 -5.32
N PHE A 4 -12.65 -5.15 -5.19
CA PHE A 4 -13.06 -3.80 -4.78
C PHE A 4 -12.68 -3.50 -3.32
N ILE A 5 -13.03 -4.39 -2.39
CA ILE A 5 -12.72 -4.21 -0.95
C ILE A 5 -11.21 -4.28 -0.73
N ALA A 6 -10.53 -5.25 -1.34
CA ALA A 6 -9.08 -5.40 -1.23
C ALA A 6 -8.36 -4.14 -1.74
N LYS A 7 -8.85 -3.51 -2.81
CA LYS A 7 -8.33 -2.24 -3.33
C LYS A 7 -8.32 -1.15 -2.26
N TYR A 8 -9.43 -0.89 -1.58
CA TYR A 8 -9.48 0.16 -0.55
C TYR A 8 -8.65 -0.18 0.69
N ILE A 9 -8.61 -1.46 1.09
CA ILE A 9 -7.76 -1.88 2.22
C ILE A 9 -6.27 -1.71 1.89
N LEU A 10 -5.87 -2.11 0.68
CA LEU A 10 -4.49 -1.94 0.21
C LEU A 10 -4.13 -0.46 0.11
N THR A 11 -5.03 0.39 -0.41
CA THR A 11 -4.86 1.85 -0.40
C THR A 11 -4.72 2.38 1.02
N ALA A 12 -5.61 2.02 1.94
CA ALA A 12 -5.55 2.48 3.34
C ALA A 12 -4.20 2.12 3.98
N SER A 13 -3.73 0.89 3.76
CA SER A 13 -2.45 0.43 4.29
C SER A 13 -1.23 1.11 3.65
N ALA A 14 -1.32 1.56 2.39
CA ALA A 14 -0.28 2.36 1.76
C ALA A 14 -0.21 3.79 2.33
N VAL A 15 -1.34 4.35 2.78
CA VAL A 15 -1.41 5.71 3.38
C VAL A 15 -1.17 5.68 4.90
N ALA A 16 -1.39 4.55 5.56
CA ALA A 16 -1.28 4.39 7.02
C ALA A 16 -0.01 4.98 7.67
N PRO A 17 1.19 5.00 7.05
CA PRO A 17 2.37 5.66 7.61
C PRO A 17 2.17 7.16 7.91
N VAL A 18 1.32 7.85 7.13
CA VAL A 18 0.94 9.26 7.40
C VAL A 18 0.24 9.40 8.75
N CYS A 19 -0.59 8.43 9.12
CA CYS A 19 -1.27 8.46 10.41
C CYS A 19 -0.28 8.35 11.57
N ILE A 20 0.87 7.70 11.38
CA ILE A 20 1.95 7.64 12.37
C ILE A 20 2.58 9.02 12.55
N THR A 21 2.88 9.73 11.45
CA THR A 21 3.44 11.09 11.53
C THR A 21 2.43 12.09 12.11
N LEU A 22 1.16 12.02 11.73
CA LEU A 22 0.09 12.80 12.36
C LEU A 22 -0.07 12.51 13.85
N SER A 23 0.05 11.24 14.26
CA SER A 23 -0.01 10.85 15.67
C SER A 23 1.15 11.45 16.47
N PHE A 24 2.36 11.42 15.90
CA PHE A 24 3.55 12.04 16.51
C PHE A 24 3.41 13.56 16.65
N VAL A 25 2.95 14.28 15.63
CA VAL A 25 2.71 15.73 15.71
C VAL A 25 1.62 16.05 16.73
N ALA A 26 0.52 15.30 16.74
CA ALA A 26 -0.54 15.48 17.73
C ALA A 26 -0.04 15.27 19.17
N TRP A 27 0.91 14.35 19.38
CA TRP A 27 1.54 14.15 20.68
C TRP A 27 2.37 15.36 21.10
N LEU A 28 3.20 15.91 20.20
CA LEU A 28 3.99 17.12 20.46
C LEU A 28 3.11 18.33 20.81
N ASN A 29 1.96 18.47 20.14
CA ASN A 29 1.01 19.55 20.37
C ASN A 29 0.06 19.29 21.57
N GLY A 30 0.31 18.24 22.37
CA GLY A 30 -0.49 17.92 23.56
C GLY A 30 -1.89 17.35 23.30
N SER A 31 -2.25 17.11 22.04
CA SER A 31 -3.58 16.66 21.61
C SER A 31 -3.72 15.14 21.68
N LYS A 32 -3.94 14.61 22.88
CA LYS A 32 -4.07 13.16 23.14
C LYS A 32 -5.14 12.47 22.28
N VAL A 33 -6.30 13.11 22.09
CA VAL A 33 -7.42 12.55 21.32
C VAL A 33 -6.99 12.27 19.88
N TYR A 34 -6.34 13.24 19.22
CA TYR A 34 -5.88 13.11 17.84
C TYR A 34 -4.72 12.14 17.70
N CYS A 35 -3.82 12.11 18.69
CA CYS A 35 -2.75 11.12 18.76
C CYS A 35 -3.31 9.69 18.78
N PHE A 36 -4.26 9.40 19.67
CA PHE A 36 -4.87 8.07 19.78
C PHE A 36 -5.71 7.72 18.56
N PHE A 37 -6.47 8.67 18.01
CA PHE A 37 -7.26 8.45 16.81
C PHE A 37 -6.39 8.06 15.61
N SER A 38 -5.37 8.87 15.30
CA SER A 38 -4.44 8.61 14.19
C SER A 38 -3.67 7.30 14.38
N LEU A 39 -3.22 7.01 15.60
CA LEU A 39 -2.52 5.76 15.89
C LEU A 39 -3.44 4.54 15.73
N SER A 40 -4.68 4.64 16.21
CA SER A 40 -5.68 3.58 16.07
C SER A 40 -6.00 3.30 14.60
N LEU A 41 -6.08 4.35 13.78
CA LEU A 41 -6.28 4.22 12.35
C LEU A 41 -5.10 3.51 11.66
N ALA A 42 -3.86 3.86 12.00
CA ALA A 42 -2.66 3.19 11.48
C ALA A 42 -2.65 1.69 11.83
N ILE A 43 -2.94 1.34 13.10
CA ILE A 43 -3.00 -0.04 13.58
C ILE A 43 -4.14 -0.80 12.87
N LEU A 44 -5.31 -0.19 12.74
CA LEU A 44 -6.44 -0.80 12.03
C LEU A 44 -6.09 -1.10 10.56
N SER A 45 -5.48 -0.15 9.85
CA SER A 45 -5.03 -0.35 8.47
C SER A 45 -4.01 -1.48 8.35
N PHE A 46 -3.09 -1.62 9.31
CA PHE A 46 -2.15 -2.73 9.36
C PHE A 46 -2.86 -4.07 9.53
N LEU A 47 -3.76 -4.18 10.51
CA LEU A 47 -4.49 -5.42 10.79
C LEU A 47 -5.37 -5.85 9.61
N LEU A 48 -6.08 -4.90 8.99
CA LEU A 48 -6.93 -5.18 7.83
C LEU A 48 -6.11 -5.62 6.62
N CYS A 49 -4.94 -5.00 6.39
CA CYS A 49 -4.03 -5.42 5.32
C CYS A 49 -3.53 -6.84 5.55
N TRP A 50 -3.02 -7.13 6.74
CA TRP A 50 -2.55 -8.47 7.12
C TRP A 50 -3.64 -9.54 6.92
N LEU A 51 -4.84 -9.27 7.43
CA LEU A 51 -5.98 -10.17 7.34
C LEU A 51 -6.41 -10.40 5.88
N THR A 52 -6.45 -9.34 5.06
CA THR A 52 -6.80 -9.43 3.64
C THR A 52 -5.82 -10.31 2.87
N LEU A 53 -4.52 -10.15 3.10
CA LEU A 53 -3.49 -11.01 2.48
C LEU A 53 -3.61 -12.46 2.92
N HIS A 54 -3.88 -12.69 4.21
CA HIS A 54 -4.04 -14.03 4.76
C HIS A 54 -5.27 -14.73 4.18
N ILE A 55 -6.39 -14.03 4.06
CA ILE A 55 -7.61 -14.54 3.43
C ILE A 55 -7.38 -14.79 1.94
N ALA A 56 -6.78 -13.83 1.23
CA ALA A 56 -6.54 -13.93 -0.21
C ALA A 56 -5.73 -15.20 -0.54
N LYS A 57 -4.63 -15.44 0.18
CA LYS A 57 -3.79 -16.63 -0.03
C LYS A 57 -4.48 -17.96 0.28
N LYS A 58 -5.49 -17.98 1.15
CA LYS A 58 -6.14 -19.22 1.61
C LYS A 58 -7.44 -19.53 0.86
N ARG A 59 -8.19 -18.51 0.44
CA ARG A 59 -9.56 -18.66 -0.06
C ARG A 59 -9.75 -18.27 -1.52
N VAL A 60 -8.81 -17.56 -2.13
CA VAL A 60 -8.92 -17.16 -3.54
C VAL A 60 -8.24 -18.23 -4.40
N SER A 61 -8.88 -18.59 -5.51
CA SER A 61 -8.34 -19.56 -6.46
C SER A 61 -7.00 -19.10 -7.03
N GLU A 62 -6.04 -20.02 -7.07
CA GLU A 62 -4.76 -19.82 -7.75
C GLU A 62 -4.99 -19.70 -9.25
N THR A 63 -4.37 -18.71 -9.88
CA THR A 63 -4.27 -18.57 -11.33
C THR A 63 -2.81 -18.66 -11.76
N HIS A 64 -2.59 -18.92 -13.04
CA HIS A 64 -1.26 -19.04 -13.62
C HIS A 64 -1.04 -17.89 -14.60
N VAL A 65 0.10 -17.22 -14.47
CA VAL A 65 0.49 -16.13 -15.38
C VAL A 65 1.87 -16.45 -15.96
N ASN A 66 2.04 -16.17 -17.25
CA ASN A 66 3.33 -16.27 -17.92
C ASN A 66 3.96 -14.89 -17.94
N LEU A 67 5.09 -14.72 -17.25
CA LEU A 67 5.82 -13.45 -17.23
C LEU A 67 6.73 -13.33 -18.44
N THR A 68 6.65 -12.22 -19.15
CA THR A 68 7.56 -11.85 -20.25
C THR A 68 8.62 -10.86 -19.77
N SER A 69 8.24 -9.92 -18.89
CA SER A 69 9.14 -8.96 -18.27
C SER A 69 8.89 -8.83 -16.75
N LEU A 70 9.94 -8.46 -16.02
CA LEU A 70 9.87 -8.22 -14.58
C LEU A 70 10.89 -7.16 -14.18
N THR A 71 10.44 -6.06 -13.61
CA THR A 71 11.30 -4.99 -13.11
C THR A 71 10.92 -4.63 -11.67
N PRO A 72 11.89 -4.34 -10.77
CA PRO A 72 11.58 -3.86 -9.43
C PRO A 72 10.80 -2.55 -9.46
N ALA A 73 9.70 -2.45 -8.72
CA ALA A 73 8.84 -1.27 -8.69
C ALA A 73 9.35 -0.20 -7.70
N ASN A 74 10.63 0.18 -7.81
CA ASN A 74 11.31 1.06 -6.86
C ASN A 74 11.19 2.56 -7.18
N LYS A 75 10.57 2.92 -8.31
CA LYS A 75 10.63 4.29 -8.88
C LYS A 75 10.01 5.36 -7.98
N GLU A 76 9.00 5.00 -7.18
CA GLU A 76 8.18 5.97 -6.45
C GLU A 76 8.52 6.09 -4.94
N ILE A 77 9.48 5.32 -4.44
CA ILE A 77 9.75 5.21 -2.98
C ILE A 77 10.00 6.59 -2.35
N THR A 78 10.78 7.45 -3.01
CA THR A 78 11.11 8.79 -2.54
C THR A 78 9.86 9.67 -2.43
N ASN A 79 8.96 9.61 -3.40
CA ASN A 79 7.73 10.42 -3.42
C ASN A 79 6.79 10.01 -2.28
N TYR A 80 6.62 8.70 -2.07
CA TYR A 80 5.85 8.18 -0.94
C TYR A 80 6.46 8.60 0.40
N PHE A 81 7.78 8.47 0.55
CA PHE A 81 8.46 8.86 1.77
C PHE A 81 8.27 10.35 2.09
N LEU A 82 8.43 11.23 1.10
CA LEU A 82 8.19 12.67 1.28
C LEU A 82 6.74 12.98 1.66
N ALA A 83 5.76 12.32 1.03
CA ALA A 83 4.35 12.47 1.38
C ALA A 83 4.07 12.09 2.84
N TYR A 84 4.73 11.05 3.36
CA TYR A 84 4.59 10.63 4.75
C TYR A 84 5.21 11.61 5.74
N LEU A 85 6.31 12.26 5.37
CA LEU A 85 6.98 13.28 6.17
C LEU A 85 6.35 14.67 6.06
N PHE A 86 5.42 14.87 5.11
CA PHE A 86 4.79 16.18 4.89
C PHE A 86 4.21 16.79 6.17
N PRO A 87 3.54 16.02 7.07
CA PRO A 87 3.08 16.56 8.34
C PRO A 87 4.20 17.00 9.30
N LEU A 88 5.46 16.62 9.09
CA LEU A 88 6.55 17.03 9.99
C LEU A 88 7.24 18.31 9.55
N ILE A 89 7.11 18.68 8.27
CA ILE A 89 7.84 19.80 7.65
C ILE A 89 6.94 21.01 7.37
N THR A 90 5.64 20.88 7.61
CA THR A 90 4.67 21.95 7.41
C THR A 90 4.48 22.74 8.72
N ASP A 91 3.98 23.97 8.62
CA ASP A 91 3.75 24.85 9.78
C ASP A 91 2.77 24.19 10.76
N ASP A 92 3.07 24.26 12.06
CA ASP A 92 2.29 23.65 13.15
C ASP A 92 0.79 24.01 13.04
N LYS A 93 0.48 25.22 12.57
CA LYS A 93 -0.89 25.72 12.37
C LYS A 93 -1.70 24.91 11.35
N LEU A 94 -1.05 24.29 10.36
CA LEU A 94 -1.73 23.48 9.34
C LEU A 94 -2.16 22.12 9.88
N ILE A 95 -1.56 21.64 10.98
CA ILE A 95 -1.83 20.31 11.55
C ILE A 95 -2.64 20.38 12.84
N GLU A 96 -2.61 21.52 13.54
CA GLU A 96 -3.57 21.78 14.63
C GLU A 96 -5.02 21.71 14.14
N ASN A 97 -5.27 22.05 12.87
CA ASN A 97 -6.60 21.91 12.28
C ASN A 97 -6.85 20.47 11.81
N ILE A 98 -7.63 19.73 12.60
CA ILE A 98 -8.06 18.36 12.26
C ILE A 98 -8.69 18.25 10.86
N TRP A 99 -9.40 19.28 10.38
CA TRP A 99 -10.02 19.24 9.06
C TRP A 99 -8.97 19.25 7.94
N LEU A 100 -7.85 19.96 8.14
CA LEU A 100 -6.74 19.93 7.20
C LEU A 100 -6.02 18.57 7.21
N ALA A 101 -5.81 17.98 8.39
CA ALA A 101 -5.24 16.63 8.50
C ALA A 101 -6.13 15.57 7.84
N VAL A 102 -7.45 15.64 8.06
CA VAL A 102 -8.44 14.75 7.43
C VAL A 102 -8.47 14.97 5.91
N PHE A 103 -8.49 16.22 5.46
CA PHE A 103 -8.43 16.55 4.04
C PHE A 103 -7.17 15.97 3.39
N PHE A 104 -5.99 16.20 4.00
CA PHE A 104 -4.71 15.68 3.52
C PHE A 104 -4.72 14.15 3.42
N TYR A 105 -5.19 13.45 4.45
CA TYR A 105 -5.32 11.99 4.45
C TYR A 105 -6.24 11.50 3.33
N ILE A 106 -7.42 12.12 3.18
CA ILE A 106 -8.38 11.76 2.13
C ILE A 106 -7.79 12.03 0.74
N SER A 107 -7.10 13.15 0.53
CA SER A 107 -6.45 13.47 -0.74
C SER A 107 -5.41 12.42 -1.12
N LEU A 108 -4.55 11.99 -0.18
CA LEU A 108 -3.59 10.93 -0.41
C LEU A 108 -4.27 9.58 -0.71
N PHE A 109 -5.32 9.25 0.05
CA PHE A 109 -6.09 8.04 -0.15
C PHE A 109 -6.73 7.99 -1.54
N VAL A 110 -7.37 9.08 -1.96
CA VAL A 110 -7.97 9.22 -3.29
C VAL A 110 -6.88 9.12 -4.36
N TYR A 111 -5.79 9.88 -4.25
CA TYR A 111 -4.69 9.86 -5.22
C TYR A 111 -4.12 8.45 -5.44
N ILE A 112 -3.78 7.75 -4.36
CA ILE A 112 -3.24 6.38 -4.44
C ILE A 112 -4.30 5.41 -4.97
N GLY A 113 -5.55 5.53 -4.52
CA GLY A 113 -6.66 4.69 -4.96
C GLY A 113 -7.00 4.82 -6.45
N PHE A 114 -6.85 6.02 -7.03
CA PHE A 114 -7.04 6.27 -8.46
C PHE A 114 -5.84 5.85 -9.29
N SER A 115 -4.61 6.05 -8.80
CA SER A 115 -3.40 5.70 -9.54
C SER A 115 -3.28 4.21 -9.87
N GLY A 116 -3.95 3.33 -9.11
CA GLY A 116 -3.78 1.87 -9.20
C GLY A 116 -2.36 1.39 -8.91
N SER A 117 -1.45 2.31 -8.60
CA SER A 117 -0.03 2.08 -8.42
C SER A 117 0.24 1.74 -6.96
N TYR A 118 -0.11 0.51 -6.59
CA TYR A 118 0.24 -0.07 -5.28
C TYR A 118 1.72 -0.45 -5.18
N SER A 119 2.54 0.02 -6.12
CA SER A 119 3.96 -0.25 -6.29
C SER A 119 4.78 -0.02 -5.02
N PHE A 120 4.28 0.80 -4.08
CA PHE A 120 4.88 0.95 -2.77
C PHE A 120 3.83 0.99 -1.64
N ASN A 121 3.87 -0.03 -0.78
CA ASN A 121 3.08 -0.08 0.44
C ASN A 121 4.01 -0.45 1.62
N PRO A 122 4.34 0.50 2.51
CA PRO A 122 5.31 0.26 3.58
C PRO A 122 4.92 -0.86 4.53
N ILE A 123 3.62 -1.08 4.76
CA ILE A 123 3.14 -2.19 5.60
C ILE A 123 3.48 -3.52 4.93
N LEU A 124 3.19 -3.66 3.64
CA LEU A 124 3.57 -4.86 2.89
C LEU A 124 5.09 -5.04 2.83
N SER A 125 5.85 -3.97 2.61
CA SER A 125 7.32 -4.00 2.66
C SER A 125 7.83 -4.47 4.03
N PHE A 126 7.24 -3.98 5.12
CA PHE A 126 7.55 -4.41 6.49
C PHE A 126 7.22 -5.90 6.73
N LEU A 127 6.16 -6.41 6.11
CA LEU A 127 5.82 -7.84 6.11
C LEU A 127 6.72 -8.70 5.20
N GLY A 128 7.75 -8.11 4.60
CA GLY A 128 8.77 -8.76 3.78
C GLY A 128 8.35 -8.97 2.31
N TYR A 129 7.31 -8.28 1.84
CA TYR A 129 6.91 -8.32 0.44
C TYR A 129 7.74 -7.35 -0.41
N LYS A 130 7.99 -7.76 -1.65
CA LYS A 130 8.69 -6.99 -2.68
C LYS A 130 7.73 -6.77 -3.84
N PHE A 131 7.86 -5.61 -4.48
CA PHE A 131 7.01 -5.15 -5.56
C PHE A 131 7.76 -5.18 -6.89
N TYR A 132 7.07 -5.66 -7.92
CA TYR A 132 7.59 -5.74 -9.27
C TYR A 132 6.53 -5.24 -10.25
N GLU A 133 6.95 -4.46 -11.23
CA GLU A 133 6.20 -4.21 -12.46
C GLU A 133 6.46 -5.40 -13.37
N ALA A 134 5.41 -6.16 -13.68
CA ALA A 134 5.48 -7.37 -14.47
C ALA A 134 4.58 -7.23 -15.70
N GLU A 135 4.95 -7.90 -16.78
CA GLU A 135 4.18 -7.97 -18.01
C GLU A 135 3.93 -9.43 -18.37
N ASP A 136 2.74 -9.75 -18.86
CA ASP A 136 2.39 -11.09 -19.32
C ASP A 136 2.56 -11.29 -20.84
N ASP A 137 2.19 -12.46 -21.32
CA ASP A 137 2.17 -12.83 -22.73
C ASP A 137 1.07 -12.14 -23.54
N THR A 138 0.15 -11.42 -22.89
CA THR A 138 -0.84 -10.54 -23.53
C THR A 138 -0.36 -9.08 -23.62
N ASN A 139 0.87 -8.79 -23.17
CA ASN A 139 1.44 -7.44 -23.03
C ASN A 139 0.65 -6.55 -22.05
N VAL A 140 -0.07 -7.15 -21.09
CA VAL A 140 -0.73 -6.41 -20.02
C VAL A 140 0.24 -6.24 -18.86
N SER A 141 0.48 -4.99 -18.46
CA SER A 141 1.31 -4.66 -17.31
C SER A 141 0.51 -4.70 -16.01
N PHE A 142 1.08 -5.29 -14.96
CA PHE A 142 0.48 -5.37 -13.63
C PHE A 142 1.54 -5.33 -12.52
N VAL A 143 1.08 -5.09 -11.28
CA VAL A 143 1.93 -5.13 -10.10
C VAL A 143 1.95 -6.55 -9.53
N LEU A 144 3.14 -7.15 -9.46
CA LEU A 144 3.38 -8.44 -8.84
C LEU A 144 4.03 -8.27 -7.47
N ILE A 145 3.41 -8.87 -6.45
CA ILE A 145 3.86 -8.85 -5.06
C ILE A 145 4.43 -10.22 -4.71
N SER A 146 5.65 -10.28 -4.18
CA SER A 146 6.29 -11.56 -3.80
C SER A 146 7.10 -11.44 -2.51
N LYS A 147 7.04 -12.46 -1.63
CA LYS A 147 7.96 -12.55 -0.48
C LYS A 147 9.38 -12.93 -0.89
N LYS A 148 9.52 -13.73 -1.96
CA LYS A 148 10.82 -14.19 -2.46
C LYS A 148 11.31 -13.23 -3.54
N ALA A 149 12.61 -12.96 -3.55
CA ALA A 149 13.22 -12.22 -4.64
C ALA A 149 13.05 -13.01 -5.95
N LEU A 150 12.51 -12.36 -6.96
CA LEU A 150 12.43 -12.89 -8.32
C LEU A 150 13.62 -12.34 -9.10
N GLN A 151 14.44 -13.23 -9.67
CA GLN A 151 15.65 -12.85 -10.41
C GLN A 151 15.52 -13.05 -11.92
N LYS A 152 14.51 -13.81 -12.37
CA LYS A 152 14.28 -14.10 -13.78
C LYS A 152 13.05 -13.32 -14.25
N GLY A 153 13.21 -12.55 -15.33
CA GLY A 153 12.12 -11.79 -15.95
C GLY A 153 11.13 -12.65 -16.73
N ASN A 154 11.57 -13.80 -17.23
CA ASN A 154 10.72 -14.74 -17.95
C ASN A 154 10.43 -15.98 -17.09
N VAL A 155 9.18 -16.14 -16.69
CA VAL A 155 8.72 -17.26 -15.86
C VAL A 155 7.39 -17.78 -16.39
N LYS A 156 7.34 -19.04 -16.81
CA LYS A 156 6.10 -19.68 -17.27
C LYS A 156 5.33 -20.29 -16.11
N GLY A 157 4.00 -20.18 -16.16
CA GLY A 157 3.10 -20.82 -15.20
C GLY A 157 3.30 -20.37 -13.76
N LEU A 158 3.62 -19.09 -13.53
CA LEU A 158 3.78 -18.57 -12.17
C LEU A 158 2.43 -18.60 -11.46
N LYS A 159 2.38 -19.33 -10.34
CA LYS A 159 1.21 -19.38 -9.46
C LYS A 159 1.02 -18.06 -8.73
N VAL A 160 -0.12 -17.44 -8.95
CA VAL A 160 -0.48 -16.16 -8.36
C VAL A 160 -1.93 -16.18 -7.88
N VAL A 161 -2.23 -15.26 -6.98
CA VAL A 161 -3.60 -14.93 -6.55
C VAL A 161 -3.85 -13.48 -6.93
N GLN A 162 -4.99 -13.21 -7.58
CA GLN A 162 -5.40 -11.85 -7.91
C GLN A 162 -5.93 -11.14 -6.65
N LEU A 163 -5.32 -10.02 -6.28
CA LEU A 163 -5.76 -9.17 -5.16
C LEU A 163 -6.70 -8.07 -5.63
N THR A 164 -6.35 -7.40 -6.73
CA THR A 164 -7.12 -6.34 -7.39
C THR A 164 -7.04 -6.54 -8.90
N ASP A 165 -7.69 -5.68 -9.68
CA ASP A 165 -7.73 -5.82 -11.13
C ASP A 165 -6.32 -5.78 -11.78
N HIS A 166 -5.38 -5.04 -11.18
CA HIS A 166 -4.00 -4.89 -11.68
C HIS A 166 -2.93 -5.29 -10.65
N THR A 167 -3.29 -6.07 -9.62
CA THR A 167 -2.33 -6.49 -8.59
C THR A 167 -2.48 -7.96 -8.26
N PHE A 168 -1.36 -8.68 -8.36
CA PHE A 168 -1.27 -10.10 -8.11
C PHE A 168 -0.25 -10.37 -7.01
N ILE A 169 -0.51 -11.40 -6.21
CA ILE A 169 0.43 -11.88 -5.18
C ILE A 169 0.90 -13.29 -5.54
N LYS A 170 2.21 -13.48 -5.54
CA LYS A 170 2.81 -14.80 -5.68
C LYS A 170 2.52 -15.64 -4.43
N VAL A 171 2.07 -16.88 -4.65
CA VAL A 171 1.87 -17.91 -3.61
C VAL A 171 3.20 -18.56 -3.24
#